data_AF-A0A117IE03-F1
#
_entry.id   AF-A0A117IE03-F1
#
_cell.length_a   1.000
_cell.length_b   1.000
_cell.length_c   1.000
_cell.angle_alpha   90.00
_cell.angle_beta   90.00
_cell.angle_gamma   90.00
#
_symmetry.space_group_name_H-M   'P 1'
#
loop_
_entity.id
_entity.type
_entity.pdbx_description
1 polymer ?
#
loop_
_entity_poly.entity_id
_entity_poly.type
_entity_poly.pdbx_seq_one_letter_code
_entity_poly.pdbx_strand_id
1 'polypeptide(L)'
;MTNDYTDVQRRYDLFWQLDFEISTFNPDDVTADMAEHLLTVLRAIALRTGRAVNLTPPPPAELAEHLAGTDSAATWRRFHQTIRNERIRVGRQLGVEPEPQGS
;
A
#
# COMPACT_ATOMS: atom_id res chain seq x y z
N MET A 1 15.56 25.22 -6.11
CA MET A 1 15.48 24.49 -4.83
C MET A 1 14.04 24.21 -4.37
N THR A 2 13.01 24.55 -5.16
CA THR A 2 11.60 24.41 -4.77
C THR A 2 10.93 23.10 -5.23
N ASN A 3 11.57 22.33 -6.11
CA ASN A 3 10.96 21.13 -6.69
C ASN A 3 10.88 19.94 -5.72
N ASP A 4 11.88 19.74 -4.85
CA ASP A 4 11.93 18.55 -4.00
C ASP A 4 10.86 18.58 -2.90
N TYR A 5 10.56 19.75 -2.33
CA TYR A 5 9.56 19.89 -1.28
C TYR A 5 8.14 19.67 -1.81
N THR A 6 7.82 20.21 -2.98
CA THR A 6 6.51 20.01 -3.63
C THR A 6 6.31 18.55 -4.05
N ASP A 7 7.38 17.86 -4.44
CA ASP A 7 7.33 16.44 -4.79
C ASP A 7 7.13 15.55 -3.55
N VAL A 8 7.86 15.80 -2.45
CA VAL A 8 7.66 15.10 -1.18
C VAL A 8 6.24 15.29 -0.65
N GLN A 9 5.71 16.51 -0.69
CA GLN A 9 4.36 16.79 -0.21
C GLN A 9 3.29 16.08 -1.06
N ARG A 10 3.44 16.08 -2.39
CA ARG A 10 2.55 15.30 -3.28
C ARG A 10 2.57 13.81 -2.99
N ARG A 11 3.75 13.24 -2.71
CA ARG A 11 3.87 11.82 -2.36
C ARG A 11 3.23 11.53 -1.00
N TYR A 12 3.31 12.45 -0.05
CA TYR A 12 2.68 12.35 1.27
C TYR A 12 1.15 12.44 1.19
N ASP A 13 0.61 13.43 0.48
CA ASP A 13 -0.84 13.60 0.28
C ASP A 13 -1.47 12.35 -0.35
N LEU A 14 -0.73 11.68 -1.21
CA LEU A 14 -1.14 10.45 -1.87
C LEU A 14 -1.28 9.27 -0.90
N PHE A 15 -0.32 9.10 0.00
CA PHE A 15 -0.44 8.10 1.05
C PHE A 15 -1.55 8.42 2.04
N TRP A 16 -1.77 9.70 2.33
CA TRP A 16 -2.88 10.13 3.17
C TRP A 16 -4.24 9.80 2.55
N GLN A 17 -4.42 10.04 1.25
CA GLN A 17 -5.65 9.68 0.53
C GLN A 17 -5.91 8.17 0.57
N LEU A 18 -4.86 7.36 0.41
CA LEU A 18 -4.98 5.90 0.50
C LEU A 18 -5.36 5.44 1.91
N ASP A 19 -4.71 5.99 2.95
CA ASP A 19 -5.03 5.66 4.34
C ASP A 19 -6.48 6.07 4.67
N PHE A 20 -6.96 7.18 4.10
CA PHE A 20 -8.36 7.60 4.20
C PHE A 20 -9.30 6.62 3.49
N GLU A 21 -9.05 6.24 2.24
CA GLU A 21 -9.89 5.28 1.51
C GLU A 21 -9.99 3.94 2.26
N ILE A 22 -8.86 3.43 2.78
CA ILE A 22 -8.83 2.19 3.56
C ILE A 22 -9.70 2.28 4.81
N SER A 23 -9.72 3.45 5.47
CA SER A 23 -10.53 3.67 6.68
C SER A 23 -12.03 3.65 6.43
N THR A 24 -12.46 3.75 5.17
CA THR A 24 -13.89 3.71 4.81
C THR A 24 -14.45 2.29 4.68
N PHE A 25 -13.59 1.26 4.63
CA PHE A 25 -14.02 -0.13 4.55
C PHE A 25 -14.28 -0.73 5.94
N ASN A 26 -15.25 -1.66 6.01
CA ASN A 26 -15.44 -2.48 7.20
C ASN A 26 -14.71 -3.83 7.07
N PRO A 27 -14.42 -4.52 8.19
CA PRO A 27 -13.87 -5.88 8.19
C PRO A 27 -14.60 -6.87 7.28
N ASP A 28 -15.92 -6.73 7.17
CA ASP A 28 -16.77 -7.63 6.39
C ASP A 28 -16.78 -7.31 4.88
N ASP A 29 -16.28 -6.13 4.50
CA ASP A 29 -16.19 -5.69 3.10
C ASP A 29 -14.86 -6.11 2.44
N VAL A 30 -13.94 -6.72 3.18
CA VAL A 30 -12.60 -7.06 2.67
C VAL A 30 -12.60 -8.31 1.81
N THR A 31 -12.30 -8.11 0.54
CA THR A 31 -12.06 -9.17 -0.44
C THR A 31 -10.61 -9.14 -0.94
N ALA A 32 -10.16 -10.27 -1.50
CA ALA A 32 -8.86 -10.37 -2.16
C ALA A 32 -8.76 -9.38 -3.34
N ASP A 33 -9.83 -9.26 -4.14
CA ASP A 33 -9.90 -8.33 -5.27
C ASP A 33 -9.73 -6.87 -4.83
N MET A 34 -10.31 -6.49 -3.68
CA MET A 34 -10.16 -5.14 -3.14
C MET A 34 -8.71 -4.87 -2.69
N ALA A 35 -8.09 -5.84 -2.02
CA ALA A 35 -6.69 -5.74 -1.63
C ALA A 35 -5.77 -5.66 -2.86
N GLU A 36 -6.02 -6.46 -3.90
CA GLU A 36 -5.30 -6.37 -5.18
C GLU A 36 -5.46 -4.99 -5.83
N HIS A 37 -6.69 -4.44 -5.83
CA HIS A 37 -6.96 -3.12 -6.38
C HIS A 37 -6.15 -2.03 -5.68
N LEU A 38 -6.17 -2.01 -4.34
CA LEU A 38 -5.43 -1.03 -3.54
C LEU A 38 -3.90 -1.17 -3.72
N LEU A 39 -3.40 -2.40 -3.80
CA LEU A 39 -1.99 -2.65 -4.11
C LEU A 39 -1.65 -2.14 -5.53
N THR A 40 -2.52 -2.37 -6.51
CA THR A 40 -2.34 -1.88 -7.88
C THR A 40 -2.30 -0.36 -7.95
N VAL A 41 -3.20 0.32 -7.23
CA VAL A 41 -3.22 1.78 -7.11
C VAL A 41 -1.88 2.28 -6.54
N LEU A 42 -1.44 1.74 -5.40
CA LEU A 42 -0.15 2.08 -4.76
C LEU A 42 1.05 1.98 -5.72
N ARG A 43 1.03 0.97 -6.58
CA ARG A 43 2.10 0.68 -7.55
C ARG A 43 2.05 1.62 -8.75
N ALA A 44 0.85 1.86 -9.28
CA ALA A 44 0.63 2.80 -10.38
C ALA A 44 1.07 4.22 -10.00
N ILE A 45 0.84 4.61 -8.75
CA ILE A 45 1.35 5.85 -8.17
C ILE A 45 2.89 5.87 -8.23
N ALA A 46 3.54 4.79 -7.77
CA ALA A 46 5.00 4.71 -7.78
C ALA A 46 5.58 4.84 -9.20
N LEU A 47 4.97 4.16 -10.18
CA LEU A 47 5.37 4.23 -11.59
C LEU A 47 5.22 5.65 -12.18
N ARG A 48 4.14 6.37 -11.86
CA ARG A 48 3.91 7.75 -12.33
C ARG A 48 4.98 8.73 -11.84
N THR A 49 5.63 8.47 -10.71
CA THR A 49 6.72 9.31 -10.18
C THR A 49 8.08 9.02 -10.84
N GLY A 50 8.14 8.14 -11.84
CA GLY A 50 9.34 7.90 -12.64
C GLY A 50 10.38 6.98 -12.00
N ARG A 51 10.12 6.45 -10.80
CA ARG A 51 10.92 5.35 -10.26
C ARG A 51 10.36 4.05 -10.81
N ALA A 52 11.13 3.40 -11.68
CA ALA A 52 10.79 2.08 -12.22
C ALA A 52 10.79 1.08 -11.08
N VAL A 53 9.60 0.75 -10.59
CA VAL A 53 9.48 -0.21 -9.53
C VAL A 53 9.04 -1.54 -10.12
N ASN A 54 9.85 -2.57 -9.89
CA ASN A 54 9.54 -3.93 -10.33
C ASN A 54 8.50 -4.53 -9.37
N LEU A 55 7.21 -4.24 -9.64
CA LEU A 55 6.09 -4.53 -8.75
C LEU A 55 5.11 -5.48 -9.39
N THR A 56 5.49 -6.75 -9.48
CA THR A 56 4.53 -7.82 -9.80
C THR A 56 3.61 -8.04 -8.60
N PRO A 57 2.28 -7.83 -8.71
CA PRO A 57 1.37 -8.07 -7.59
C PRO A 57 1.43 -9.54 -7.19
N PRO A 58 1.26 -9.88 -5.90
CA PRO A 58 0.95 -11.26 -5.54
C PRO A 58 -0.27 -11.67 -6.37
N PRO A 59 -0.28 -12.86 -6.99
CA PRO A 59 -1.45 -13.33 -7.71
C PRO A 59 -2.66 -13.33 -6.76
N PRO A 60 -3.88 -13.07 -7.27
CA PRO A 60 -5.08 -12.96 -6.44
C PRO A 60 -5.32 -14.17 -5.53
N ALA A 61 -4.92 -15.36 -5.98
CA ALA A 61 -5.01 -16.60 -5.21
C ALA A 61 -4.13 -16.59 -3.95
N GLU A 62 -2.87 -16.13 -4.05
CA GLU A 62 -1.98 -16.01 -2.88
C GLU A 62 -2.49 -14.96 -1.89
N LEU A 63 -3.08 -13.87 -2.42
CA LEU A 63 -3.68 -12.84 -1.60
C LEU A 63 -4.94 -13.35 -0.89
N ALA A 64 -5.78 -14.11 -1.59
CA ALA A 64 -6.96 -14.75 -1.02
C ALA A 64 -6.59 -15.76 0.07
N GLU A 65 -5.56 -16.59 -0.13
CA GLU A 65 -5.05 -17.51 0.89
C GLU A 65 -4.45 -16.76 2.09
N HIS A 66 -3.71 -15.68 1.85
CA HIS A 66 -3.16 -14.86 2.93
C HIS A 66 -4.26 -14.21 3.78
N LEU A 67 -5.33 -13.74 3.13
CA LEU A 67 -6.49 -13.12 3.77
C LEU A 67 -7.52 -14.14 4.28
N ALA A 68 -7.43 -15.41 3.87
CA ALA A 68 -8.30 -16.48 4.34
C ALA A 68 -8.07 -16.71 5.85
N GLY A 69 -8.92 -16.06 6.64
CA GLY A 69 -9.09 -16.29 8.06
C GLY A 69 -10.53 -16.70 8.33
N THR A 70 -10.73 -17.59 9.31
CA THR A 70 -12.07 -17.93 9.82
C THR A 70 -12.65 -16.83 10.72
N ASP A 71 -11.86 -15.82 11.05
CA ASP A 71 -12.19 -14.70 11.92
C ASP A 71 -12.04 -13.40 11.13
N SER A 72 -13.13 -12.64 10.99
CA SER A 72 -13.14 -11.37 10.25
C SER A 72 -12.17 -10.35 10.85
N ALA A 73 -11.94 -10.38 12.17
CA ALA A 73 -10.95 -9.52 12.82
C ALA A 73 -9.51 -9.90 12.43
N ALA A 74 -9.24 -11.21 12.26
CA ALA A 74 -7.94 -11.69 11.78
C ALA A 74 -7.72 -11.33 10.30
N THR A 75 -8.73 -11.52 9.46
CA THR A 75 -8.71 -11.10 8.03
C THR A 75 -8.44 -9.62 7.89
N TRP A 76 -9.16 -8.78 8.66
CA TRP A 76 -8.97 -7.34 8.70
C TRP A 76 -7.56 -6.93 9.12
N ARG A 77 -7.00 -7.58 10.14
CA ARG A 77 -5.63 -7.33 10.60
C ARG A 77 -4.60 -7.68 9.52
N ARG A 78 -4.76 -8.81 8.83
CA ARG A 78 -3.85 -9.23 7.74
C ARG A 78 -3.95 -8.29 6.54
N PHE A 79 -5.15 -7.84 6.20
CA PHE A 79 -5.39 -6.84 5.17
C PHE A 79 -4.65 -5.53 5.47
N HIS A 80 -4.88 -4.93 6.63
CA HIS A 80 -4.19 -3.71 7.04
C HIS A 80 -2.67 -3.89 7.06
N GLN A 81 -2.17 -5.02 7.56
CA GLN A 81 -0.74 -5.29 7.60
C GLN A 81 -0.15 -5.39 6.19
N THR A 82 -0.86 -6.05 5.26
CA THR A 82 -0.45 -6.20 3.86
C THR A 82 -0.34 -4.84 3.18
N ILE A 83 -1.40 -4.02 3.27
CA ILE A 83 -1.41 -2.70 2.65
C ILE A 83 -0.37 -1.77 3.30
N ARG A 84 -0.22 -1.82 4.63
CA ARG A 84 0.81 -1.05 5.35
C ARG A 84 2.21 -1.43 4.92
N ASN A 85 2.51 -2.72 4.82
CA ASN A 85 3.83 -3.19 4.38
C ASN A 85 4.13 -2.71 2.96
N GLU A 86 3.15 -2.77 2.07
CA GLU A 86 3.31 -2.29 0.70
C GLU A 86 3.48 -0.76 0.66
N ARG A 87 2.68 -0.01 1.42
CA ARG A 87 2.81 1.44 1.58
C ARG A 87 4.22 1.82 2.03
N ILE A 88 4.78 1.12 3.02
CA ILE A 88 6.15 1.35 3.50
C ILE A 88 7.15 1.05 2.39
N ARG A 89 7.00 -0.09 1.71
CA ARG A 89 7.89 -0.53 0.64
C ARG A 89 7.91 0.48 -0.52
N VAL A 90 6.74 0.95 -0.96
CA VAL A 90 6.59 2.01 -1.97
C VAL A 90 7.10 3.35 -1.42
N GLY A 91 6.77 3.71 -0.18
CA GLY A 91 7.19 4.96 0.46
C GLY A 91 8.71 5.11 0.54
N ARG A 92 9.44 4.03 0.83
CA ARG A 92 10.91 4.02 0.81
C ARG A 92 11.45 4.24 -0.60
N GLN A 93 10.87 3.52 -1.55
CA GLN A 93 11.17 3.72 -2.96
C GLN A 93 10.79 5.11 -3.44
N LEU A 94 9.86 5.83 -2.81
CA LEU A 94 9.55 7.22 -3.11
C LEU A 94 10.32 8.21 -2.24
N GLY A 95 11.24 7.76 -1.37
CA GLY A 95 11.98 8.64 -0.45
C GLY A 95 11.09 9.39 0.55
N VAL A 96 9.87 8.90 0.81
CA VAL A 96 8.93 9.45 1.79
C VAL A 96 9.06 8.74 3.13
N GLU A 97 9.32 7.43 3.10
CA GLU A 97 9.57 6.63 4.29
C GLU A 97 11.07 6.47 4.51
N PRO A 98 11.54 6.56 5.78
CA PRO A 98 12.93 6.30 6.08
C PRO A 98 13.31 4.86 5.74
N GLU A 99 14.52 4.70 5.21
CA GLU A 99 15.15 3.38 5.13
C GLU A 99 15.30 2.83 6.56
N PRO A 100 15.11 1.51 6.76
CA PRO A 100 15.32 0.92 8.06
C PRO A 100 16.78 1.17 8.45
N GLN A 101 17.00 1.92 9.52
CA GLN A 101 18.33 2.11 10.07
C GLN A 101 18.80 0.73 10.53
N GLY A 102 19.71 0.13 9.75
CA GLY A 102 20.28 -1.18 10.07
C GLY A 102 20.82 -1.16 11.50
N SER A 103 20.34 -2.11 12.31
CA SER A 103 20.98 -2.49 13.57
C SER A 103 21.99 -3.60 13.30
#